data_AF-A0A1F5ICY8-F1
#
_entry.id   AF-A0A1F5ICY8-F1
#
_cell.length_a   1.000
_cell.length_b   1.000
_cell.length_c   1.000
_cell.angle_alpha   90.00
_cell.angle_beta   90.00
_cell.angle_gamma   90.00
#
_symmetry.space_group_name_H-M   'P 1'
#
loop_
_entity.id
_entity.type
_entity.pdbx_description
1 polymer ?
#
loop_
_entity_poly.entity_id
_entity_poly.type
_entity_poly.pdbx_seq_one_letter_code
_entity_poly.pdbx_strand_id
1 'polypeptide(L)'
;MVIDNGKIRFLLFSHSYSAKLIVSNLTTKKDSGKSINKEISLLARVLRLERRKINELVLNKKFSKDAPKNRSVNLQIFLQIEKELAFLATEKLNWYSTIKDDYQRQLLYPAIERIAGNSLSKIKDDTKFQELLTIKIREYGNIYYKVAHKYKLPTMRIVPFILRLISDD
;
A
#
# COMPACT_ATOMS: atom_id res chain seq x y z
N MET A 1 -5.71 -4.17 -26.42
CA MET A 1 -4.45 -4.11 -25.65
C MET A 1 -4.59 -5.05 -24.45
N VAL A 2 -3.95 -6.22 -24.46
CA VAL A 2 -4.04 -7.19 -23.35
C VAL A 2 -3.25 -6.61 -22.17
N ILE A 3 -3.96 -6.13 -21.16
CA ILE A 3 -3.34 -5.63 -19.95
C ILE A 3 -2.75 -6.82 -19.19
N ASP A 4 -1.43 -6.91 -19.14
CA ASP A 4 -0.72 -7.89 -18.32
C ASP A 4 -1.00 -7.59 -16.84
N ASN A 5 -1.96 -8.34 -16.28
CA ASN A 5 -2.37 -8.23 -14.88
C ASN A 5 -1.19 -8.45 -13.91
N GLY A 6 -0.16 -9.22 -14.29
CA GLY A 6 1.05 -9.44 -13.50
C GLY A 6 1.91 -8.18 -13.39
N LYS A 7 2.11 -7.47 -14.51
CA LYS A 7 2.79 -6.16 -14.53
C LYS A 7 2.03 -5.11 -13.71
N ILE A 8 0.71 -5.05 -13.84
CA ILE A 8 -0.12 -4.15 -13.02
C ILE A 8 0.04 -4.46 -11.54
N ARG A 9 -0.08 -5.74 -11.18
CA ARG A 9 -0.03 -6.18 -9.80
C ARG A 9 1.31 -5.85 -9.14
N PHE A 10 2.43 -6.16 -9.82
CA PHE A 10 3.75 -5.81 -9.30
C PHE A 10 3.91 -4.31 -9.11
N LEU A 11 3.44 -3.51 -10.07
CA LEU A 11 3.51 -2.05 -9.97
C LEU A 11 2.72 -1.48 -8.80
N LEU A 12 1.48 -1.96 -8.60
CA LEU A 12 0.66 -1.54 -7.47
C LEU A 12 1.27 -2.00 -6.15
N PHE A 13 1.79 -3.23 -6.11
CA PHE A 13 2.51 -3.74 -4.94
C PHE A 13 3.72 -2.87 -4.64
N SER A 14 4.59 -2.57 -5.61
CA SER A 14 5.76 -1.73 -5.36
C SER A 14 5.38 -0.33 -4.83
N HIS A 15 4.22 0.21 -5.18
CA HIS A 15 3.77 1.50 -4.67
C HIS A 15 3.00 1.42 -3.34
N SER A 16 2.61 0.22 -2.91
CA SER A 16 1.82 0.03 -1.68
C SER A 16 2.66 0.26 -0.42
N TYR A 17 2.02 0.80 0.60
CA TYR A 17 2.57 0.97 1.93
C TYR A 17 2.91 -0.38 2.57
N SER A 18 2.11 -1.43 2.31
CA SER A 18 2.40 -2.79 2.76
C SER A 18 3.73 -3.32 2.20
N ALA A 19 4.04 -3.07 0.92
CA ALA A 19 5.33 -3.43 0.34
C ALA A 19 6.48 -2.69 1.02
N LYS A 20 6.33 -1.39 1.32
CA LYS A 20 7.37 -0.62 2.03
C LYS A 20 7.72 -1.26 3.37
N LEU A 21 6.73 -1.71 4.14
CA LEU A 21 6.96 -2.36 5.43
C LEU A 21 7.61 -3.74 5.29
N ILE A 22 7.14 -4.55 4.34
CA ILE A 22 7.73 -5.88 4.10
C ILE A 22 9.19 -5.72 3.67
N VAL A 23 9.47 -4.82 2.71
CA VAL A 23 10.83 -4.54 2.24
C VAL A 23 11.68 -4.02 3.38
N SER A 24 11.18 -3.06 4.18
CA SER A 24 11.92 -2.52 5.32
C SER A 24 12.32 -3.60 6.32
N ASN A 25 11.42 -4.53 6.66
CA ASN A 25 11.73 -5.64 7.56
C ASN A 25 12.83 -6.56 6.99
N LEU A 26 12.75 -6.91 5.71
CA LEU A 26 13.76 -7.73 5.04
C LEU A 26 15.12 -7.01 4.95
N THR A 27 15.12 -5.70 4.65
CA THR A 27 16.37 -4.93 4.62
C THR A 27 17.01 -4.84 6.00
N THR A 28 16.24 -4.65 7.07
CA THR A 28 16.78 -4.65 8.45
C THR A 28 17.42 -5.99 8.80
N LYS A 29 16.82 -7.12 8.41
CA LYS A 29 17.44 -8.45 8.59
C LYS A 29 18.76 -8.55 7.82
N LYS A 30 18.79 -8.12 6.56
CA LYS A 30 20.00 -8.12 5.73
C LYS A 30 21.11 -7.26 6.33
N ASP A 31 20.77 -6.06 6.79
CA ASP A 31 21.72 -5.10 7.38
C ASP A 31 22.31 -5.67 8.70
N SER A 32 21.60 -6.57 9.38
CA SER A 32 22.11 -7.35 10.51
C SER A 32 22.99 -8.56 10.13
N GLY A 33 23.34 -8.71 8.85
CA GLY A 33 24.19 -9.80 8.34
C GLY A 33 23.46 -11.10 8.00
N LYS A 34 22.12 -11.17 8.11
CA LYS A 34 21.35 -12.38 7.79
C LYS A 34 21.13 -12.53 6.29
N SER A 35 21.26 -13.76 5.79
CA SER A 35 20.83 -14.09 4.42
C SER A 35 19.31 -14.00 4.32
N ILE A 36 18.81 -13.22 3.36
CA ILE A 36 17.36 -13.03 3.12
C ILE A 36 16.84 -13.73 1.86
N ASN A 37 17.65 -14.62 1.28
CA ASN A 37 17.34 -15.27 -0.01
C ASN A 37 16.15 -16.22 0.07
N LYS A 38 16.00 -16.95 1.19
CA LYS A 38 14.85 -17.84 1.46
C LYS A 38 13.59 -16.99 1.54
N GLU A 39 13.63 -15.90 2.29
CA GLU A 39 12.49 -15.00 2.50
C GLU A 39 12.05 -14.29 1.22
N ILE A 40 13.00 -13.84 0.38
CA ILE A 40 12.70 -13.29 -0.95
C ILE A 40 11.99 -14.33 -1.83
N SER A 41 12.44 -15.59 -1.79
CA SER A 41 11.83 -16.70 -2.54
C SER A 41 10.40 -16.98 -2.04
N LEU A 42 10.23 -17.07 -0.72
CA LEU A 42 8.93 -17.29 -0.08
C LEU A 42 7.96 -16.13 -0.36
N LEU A 43 8.43 -14.88 -0.27
CA LEU A 43 7.62 -13.69 -0.55
C LEU A 43 7.13 -13.68 -2.00
N ALA A 44 8.01 -13.98 -2.96
CA ALA A 44 7.65 -14.10 -4.37
C ALA A 44 6.57 -15.17 -4.58
N ARG A 45 6.69 -16.32 -3.90
CA ARG A 45 5.70 -17.41 -3.95
C ARG A 45 4.35 -17.00 -3.34
N VAL A 46 4.36 -16.47 -2.12
CA VAL A 46 3.14 -16.03 -1.40
C VAL A 46 2.40 -14.95 -2.20
N LEU A 47 3.13 -13.98 -2.73
CA LEU A 47 2.55 -12.93 -3.55
C LEU A 47 2.30 -13.36 -5.00
N ARG A 48 2.71 -14.55 -5.44
CA ARG A 48 2.69 -14.98 -6.85
C ARG A 48 3.24 -13.89 -7.78
N LEU A 49 4.42 -13.38 -7.45
CA LEU A 49 5.17 -12.37 -8.20
C LEU A 49 6.50 -12.98 -8.67
N GLU A 50 7.08 -12.44 -9.73
CA GLU A 50 8.38 -12.90 -10.21
C GLU A 50 9.47 -12.64 -9.17
N ARG A 51 10.21 -13.70 -8.78
CA ARG A 51 11.31 -13.61 -7.81
C ARG A 51 12.33 -12.55 -8.20
N ARG A 52 12.68 -12.43 -9.49
CA ARG A 52 13.61 -11.41 -9.99
C ARG A 52 13.16 -9.99 -9.64
N LYS A 53 11.87 -9.69 -9.79
CA LYS A 53 11.29 -8.37 -9.50
C LYS A 53 11.22 -8.09 -7.99
N ILE A 54 10.88 -9.10 -7.18
CA ILE A 54 10.94 -8.96 -5.71
C ILE A 54 12.38 -8.73 -5.25
N ASN A 55 13.34 -9.47 -5.81
CA ASN A 55 14.75 -9.33 -5.51
C ASN A 55 15.27 -7.92 -5.83
N GLU A 56 14.92 -7.38 -7.00
CA GLU A 56 15.25 -5.99 -7.38
C GLU A 56 14.59 -4.97 -6.44
N LEU A 57 13.33 -5.19 -6.06
CA LEU A 57 12.62 -4.30 -5.14
C LEU A 57 13.27 -4.28 -3.75
N VAL A 58 13.63 -5.44 -3.21
CA VAL A 58 14.20 -5.59 -1.86
C VAL A 58 15.66 -5.16 -1.82
N LEU A 59 16.51 -5.66 -2.72
CA LEU A 59 17.96 -5.43 -2.66
C LEU A 59 18.36 -4.08 -3.23
N ASN A 60 17.73 -3.63 -4.32
CA ASN A 60 18.11 -2.39 -4.99
C ASN A 60 17.21 -1.22 -4.61
N LYS A 61 16.23 -1.44 -3.70
CA LYS A 61 15.18 -0.46 -3.34
C LYS A 61 14.54 0.17 -4.59
N LYS A 62 14.44 -0.61 -5.68
CA LYS A 62 13.91 -0.16 -6.97
C LYS A 62 12.39 -0.17 -6.92
N PHE A 63 11.85 0.77 -6.16
CA PHE A 63 10.46 1.18 -6.29
C PHE A 63 10.26 1.72 -7.71
N SER A 64 9.19 1.29 -8.37
CA SER A 64 8.88 1.84 -9.69
C SER A 64 8.68 3.35 -9.54
N LYS A 65 9.44 4.15 -10.29
CA LYS A 65 9.36 5.61 -10.27
C LYS A 65 8.14 6.13 -11.05
N ASP A 66 7.60 5.29 -11.92
CA ASP A 66 6.47 5.61 -12.76
C ASP A 66 5.17 5.24 -12.04
N ALA A 67 4.53 6.24 -11.43
CA ALA A 67 3.08 6.16 -11.28
C ALA A 67 2.52 6.02 -12.71
N PRO A 68 1.78 4.96 -13.03
CA PRO A 68 1.47 4.65 -14.42
C PRO A 68 0.58 5.76 -15.01
N LYS A 69 1.14 6.55 -15.93
CA LYS A 69 0.57 7.81 -16.45
C LYS A 69 -0.75 7.66 -17.22
N ASN A 70 -1.29 6.46 -17.40
CA ASN A 70 -2.52 6.17 -18.16
C ASN A 70 -3.36 5.07 -17.48
N ARG A 71 -3.80 5.29 -16.24
CA ARG A 71 -4.69 4.32 -15.56
C ARG A 71 -6.02 4.92 -15.15
N SER A 72 -7.03 4.05 -15.11
CA SER A 72 -8.37 4.37 -14.64
C SER A 72 -8.33 5.15 -13.33
N VAL A 73 -9.27 6.08 -13.16
CA VAL A 73 -9.45 6.91 -11.95
C VAL A 73 -9.32 6.08 -10.66
N ASN A 74 -9.92 4.88 -10.62
CA ASN A 74 -9.85 3.98 -9.46
C ASN A 74 -8.42 3.60 -9.03
N LEU A 75 -7.51 3.39 -9.97
CA LEU A 75 -6.12 3.04 -9.67
C LEU A 75 -5.34 4.26 -9.20
N GLN A 76 -5.67 5.45 -9.69
CA GLN A 76 -5.07 6.69 -9.23
C GLN A 76 -5.48 6.98 -7.79
N ILE A 77 -6.78 6.84 -7.47
CA ILE A 77 -7.30 6.96 -6.11
C ILE A 77 -6.60 5.96 -5.17
N PHE A 78 -6.50 4.69 -5.57
CA PHE A 78 -5.79 3.69 -4.78
C PHE A 78 -4.34 4.10 -4.50
N LEU A 79 -3.60 4.53 -5.52
CA LEU A 79 -2.19 4.95 -5.37
C LEU A 79 -2.04 6.21 -4.51
N GLN A 80 -2.97 7.15 -4.60
CA GLN A 80 -3.00 8.34 -3.74
C GLN A 80 -3.24 7.95 -2.27
N ILE A 81 -4.16 7.03 -2.00
CA ILE A 81 -4.40 6.51 -0.64
C ILE A 81 -3.14 5.81 -0.12
N GLU A 82 -2.49 4.95 -0.90
CA GLU A 82 -1.25 4.26 -0.50
C GLU A 82 -0.08 5.24 -0.23
N LYS A 83 -0.01 6.34 -0.98
CA LYS A 83 0.95 7.41 -0.73
C LYS A 83 0.64 8.13 0.59
N GLU A 84 -0.62 8.50 0.82
CA GLU A 84 -1.06 9.18 2.04
C GLU A 84 -0.90 8.29 3.28
N LEU A 85 -1.15 6.99 3.16
CA LEU A 85 -0.88 6.00 4.21
C LEU A 85 0.59 6.04 4.65
N ALA A 86 1.52 6.09 3.70
CA ALA A 86 2.94 6.18 4.00
C ALA A 86 3.31 7.50 4.68
N PHE A 87 2.68 8.60 4.26
CA PHE A 87 2.88 9.93 4.86
C PHE A 87 2.36 9.98 6.31
N LEU A 88 1.11 9.56 6.54
CA LEU A 88 0.50 9.49 7.86
C LEU A 88 1.28 8.58 8.82
N ALA A 89 1.81 7.46 8.32
CA ALA A 89 2.65 6.60 9.12
C ALA A 89 3.95 7.29 9.58
N THR A 90 4.50 8.18 8.74
CA THR A 90 5.66 8.98 9.15
C THR A 90 5.30 10.10 10.12
N GLU A 91 4.15 10.75 9.95
CA GLU A 91 3.66 11.77 10.91
C GLU A 91 3.38 11.17 12.29
N LYS A 92 2.87 9.92 12.33
CA LYS A 92 2.48 9.23 13.56
C LYS A 92 3.57 8.34 14.18
N LEU A 93 4.82 8.45 13.73
CA LEU A 93 5.97 7.63 14.19
C LEU A 93 6.20 7.67 15.72
N ASN A 94 5.69 8.67 16.44
CA ASN A 94 5.79 8.74 17.90
C ASN A 94 4.73 7.91 18.67
N TRP A 95 3.78 7.26 17.98
CA TRP A 95 2.70 6.47 18.61
C TRP A 95 2.72 4.97 18.24
N TYR A 96 3.90 4.43 17.98
CA TYR A 96 4.14 3.10 17.39
C TYR A 96 3.45 1.89 18.08
N SER A 97 3.01 2.00 19.34
CA SER A 97 2.33 0.92 20.04
C SER A 97 0.86 0.73 19.63
N THR A 98 0.17 1.77 19.16
CA THR A 98 -1.29 1.74 18.92
C THR A 98 -1.70 1.59 17.45
N ILE A 99 -0.78 1.85 16.50
CA ILE A 99 -1.06 1.78 15.05
C ILE A 99 -1.30 0.34 14.57
N LYS A 100 -0.69 -0.66 15.23
CA LYS A 100 -0.88 -2.07 14.89
C LYS A 100 -2.30 -2.57 15.17
N ASP A 101 -2.90 -2.09 16.26
CA ASP A 101 -4.19 -2.59 16.74
C ASP A 101 -5.38 -1.90 16.07
N ASP A 102 -5.19 -0.69 15.53
CA ASP A 102 -6.26 0.09 14.92
C ASP A 102 -5.86 0.76 13.60
N TYR A 103 -5.21 0.00 12.70
CA TYR A 103 -4.83 0.45 11.36
C TYR A 103 -5.97 1.13 10.60
N GLN A 104 -7.19 0.59 10.72
CA GLN A 104 -8.34 1.13 10.01
C GLN A 104 -8.68 2.55 10.47
N ARG A 105 -8.79 2.81 11.79
CA ARG A 105 -9.17 4.15 12.27
C ARG A 105 -8.00 5.10 12.32
N GLN A 106 -6.78 4.62 12.55
CA GLN A 106 -5.63 5.49 12.75
C GLN A 106 -4.91 5.87 11.45
N LEU A 107 -4.96 5.03 10.42
CA LEU A 107 -4.24 5.29 9.17
C LEU A 107 -5.16 5.29 7.96
N LEU A 108 -5.90 4.20 7.72
CA LEU A 108 -6.64 4.04 6.46
C LEU A 108 -7.78 5.04 6.33
N TYR A 109 -8.59 5.22 7.36
CA TYR A 109 -9.69 6.18 7.33
C TYR A 109 -9.19 7.63 7.16
N PRO A 110 -8.22 8.12 7.95
CA PRO A 110 -7.64 9.45 7.74
C PRO A 110 -7.00 9.63 6.36
N ALA A 111 -6.37 8.59 5.81
CA ALA A 111 -5.81 8.65 4.46
C ALA A 111 -6.90 8.83 3.40
N ILE A 112 -7.97 8.06 3.50
CA ILE A 112 -9.13 8.16 2.60
C ILE A 112 -9.79 9.53 2.74
N GLU A 113 -10.01 10.00 3.97
CA GLU A 113 -10.61 11.30 4.27
C GLU A 113 -9.81 12.46 3.68
N ARG A 114 -8.48 12.49 3.88
CA ARG A 114 -7.62 13.53 3.30
C ARG A 114 -7.68 13.54 1.78
N ILE A 115 -7.61 12.37 1.13
CA ILE A 115 -7.70 12.28 -0.34
C ILE A 115 -9.09 12.67 -0.85
N ALA A 116 -10.16 12.27 -0.15
CA ALA A 116 -11.53 12.67 -0.46
C ALA A 116 -11.73 14.19 -0.31
N GLY A 117 -11.31 14.77 0.81
CA GLY A 117 -11.42 16.21 1.08
C GLY A 117 -10.63 17.05 0.09
N ASN A 118 -9.40 16.65 -0.26
CA ASN A 118 -8.58 17.33 -1.26
C ASN A 118 -9.27 17.38 -2.64
N SER A 119 -10.01 16.32 -3.01
CA SER A 119 -10.78 16.30 -4.25
C SER A 119 -11.98 17.26 -4.26
N LEU A 120 -12.39 17.75 -3.09
CA LEU A 120 -13.49 18.69 -2.88
C LEU A 120 -13.03 20.11 -2.56
N SER A 121 -11.73 20.42 -2.70
CA SER A 121 -11.09 21.70 -2.34
C SER A 121 -11.71 22.97 -2.93
N LYS A 122 -12.57 22.85 -3.96
CA LYS A 122 -13.29 23.97 -4.58
C LYS A 122 -14.67 24.25 -3.98
N ILE A 123 -15.19 23.37 -3.11
CA ILE A 123 -16.48 23.56 -2.45
C ILE A 123 -16.28 24.49 -1.25
N LYS A 124 -16.96 25.64 -1.27
CA LYS A 124 -16.87 26.67 -0.22
C LYS A 124 -17.99 26.61 0.82
N ASP A 125 -19.09 25.94 0.49
CA ASP A 125 -20.22 25.75 1.40
C ASP A 125 -19.90 24.58 2.33
N ASP A 126 -19.81 24.86 3.62
CA ASP A 126 -19.40 23.89 4.63
C ASP A 126 -20.39 22.73 4.75
N THR A 127 -21.70 23.01 4.70
CA THR A 127 -22.74 21.96 4.81
C THR A 127 -22.63 21.02 3.61
N LYS A 128 -22.53 21.60 2.41
CA LYS A 128 -22.37 20.84 1.17
C LYS A 128 -21.04 20.08 1.12
N PHE A 129 -19.97 20.66 1.65
CA PHE A 129 -18.68 19.99 1.75
C PHE A 129 -18.78 18.74 2.62
N GLN A 130 -19.40 18.83 3.80
CA GLN A 130 -19.53 17.70 4.73
C GLN A 130 -20.37 16.55 4.14
N GLU A 131 -21.48 16.88 3.46
CA GLU A 131 -22.31 15.89 2.77
C GLU A 131 -21.52 15.15 1.69
N LEU A 132 -20.82 15.90 0.81
CA LEU A 132 -20.03 15.33 -0.28
C LEU A 132 -18.81 14.56 0.24
N LEU A 133 -18.18 15.01 1.32
CA LEU A 133 -17.06 14.35 1.95
C LEU A 133 -17.46 12.95 2.42
N THR A 134 -18.59 12.83 3.12
CA THR A 134 -19.12 11.55 3.60
C THR A 134 -19.35 10.56 2.45
N ILE A 135 -19.90 11.04 1.33
CA ILE A 135 -20.12 10.22 0.12
C ILE A 135 -18.78 9.78 -0.47
N LYS A 136 -17.83 10.71 -0.62
CA LYS A 136 -16.50 10.44 -1.21
C LYS A 136 -15.66 9.50 -0.38
N ILE A 137 -15.72 9.57 0.95
CA ILE A 137 -15.05 8.63 1.85
C ILE A 137 -15.54 7.20 1.59
N ARG A 138 -16.85 6.99 1.49
CA ARG A 138 -17.43 5.67 1.18
C ARG A 138 -17.02 5.18 -0.21
N GLU A 139 -17.08 6.06 -1.20
CA GLU A 139 -16.67 5.75 -2.58
C GLU A 139 -15.20 5.33 -2.65
N TYR A 140 -14.30 6.12 -2.06
CA TYR A 140 -12.86 5.89 -2.10
C TYR A 140 -12.46 4.66 -1.27
N GLY A 141 -13.11 4.41 -0.14
CA GLY A 141 -12.95 3.17 0.61
C GLY A 141 -13.35 1.94 -0.20
N ASN A 142 -14.48 1.99 -0.90
CA ASN A 142 -14.91 0.93 -1.80
C ASN A 142 -13.92 0.70 -2.95
N ILE A 143 -13.44 1.79 -3.56
CA ILE A 143 -12.41 1.73 -4.62
C ILE A 143 -11.14 1.07 -4.10
N TYR A 144 -10.67 1.48 -2.92
CA TYR A 144 -9.46 0.95 -2.29
C TYR A 144 -9.51 -0.58 -2.15
N TYR A 145 -10.57 -1.09 -1.52
CA TYR A 145 -10.72 -2.53 -1.31
C TYR A 145 -10.98 -3.29 -2.62
N LYS A 146 -11.75 -2.73 -3.56
CA LYS A 146 -11.96 -3.35 -4.88
C LYS A 146 -10.65 -3.50 -5.65
N VAL A 147 -9.78 -2.49 -5.63
CA VAL A 147 -8.46 -2.56 -6.28
C VAL A 147 -7.56 -3.55 -5.57
N ALA A 148 -7.45 -3.50 -4.24
CA ALA A 148 -6.65 -4.44 -3.45
C ALA A 148 -7.08 -5.89 -3.70
N HIS A 149 -8.40 -6.16 -3.70
CA HIS A 149 -8.95 -7.47 -3.98
C HIS A 149 -8.69 -7.93 -5.42
N LYS A 150 -9.02 -7.10 -6.43
CA LYS A 150 -8.85 -7.41 -7.85
C LYS A 150 -7.41 -7.82 -8.18
N TYR A 151 -6.44 -7.11 -7.61
CA TYR A 151 -5.02 -7.37 -7.84
C TYR A 151 -4.36 -8.21 -6.75
N LYS A 152 -5.13 -8.79 -5.82
CA LYS A 152 -4.62 -9.64 -4.73
C LYS A 152 -3.42 -9.01 -4.02
N LEU A 153 -3.55 -7.72 -3.71
CA LEU A 153 -2.52 -6.93 -3.04
C LEU A 153 -2.64 -7.12 -1.53
N PRO A 154 -1.52 -7.21 -0.81
CA PRO A 154 -1.56 -7.26 0.63
C PRO A 154 -2.00 -5.92 1.19
N THR A 155 -3.03 -5.94 2.03
CA THR A 155 -3.38 -4.82 2.91
C THR A 155 -2.61 -4.95 4.22
N MET A 156 -2.54 -3.86 4.98
CA MET A 156 -1.85 -3.85 6.28
C MET A 156 -2.32 -4.93 7.25
N ARG A 157 -3.61 -5.32 7.19
CA ARG A 157 -4.18 -6.40 8.02
C ARG A 157 -3.46 -7.73 7.82
N ILE A 158 -2.98 -8.02 6.61
CA ILE A 158 -2.35 -9.31 6.30
C ILE A 158 -0.81 -9.26 6.33
N VAL A 159 -0.21 -8.07 6.43
CA VAL A 159 1.25 -7.90 6.47
C VAL A 159 1.90 -8.71 7.61
N PRO A 160 1.38 -8.71 8.86
CA PRO A 160 1.98 -9.52 9.94
C PRO A 160 2.02 -11.02 9.60
N PHE A 161 0.98 -11.54 8.95
CA PHE A 161 0.92 -12.94 8.53
C PHE A 161 1.93 -13.24 7.42
N ILE A 162 2.07 -12.35 6.44
CA ILE A 162 3.09 -12.49 5.38
C ILE A 162 4.48 -12.49 6.01
N LEU A 163 4.75 -11.57 6.94
CA LEU A 163 6.04 -11.49 7.62
C LEU A 163 6.36 -12.77 8.39
N ARG A 164 5.39 -13.38 9.07
CA ARG A 164 5.56 -14.70 9.72
C ARG A 164 5.86 -15.78 8.68
N LEU A 165 5.01 -15.91 7.66
CA LEU A 165 5.16 -16.94 6.61
C LEU A 165 6.51 -16.91 5.87
N ILE A 166 7.10 -15.72 5.72
CA ILE A 166 8.41 -15.60 5.08
C ILE A 166 9.56 -15.67 6.09
N SER A 167 9.30 -15.48 7.39
CA SER A 167 10.33 -15.54 8.45
C SER A 167 10.44 -16.89 9.12
N ASP A 168 9.45 -17.77 8.95
CA ASP A 168 9.45 -19.10 9.55
C ASP A 168 10.64 -19.90 9.00
N ASP A 169 11.49 -20.32 9.95
CA ASP A 169 12.51 -21.33 9.72
C ASP A 169 11.90 -22.71 9.63
#